data_AF-A0A838KUM8-F1
#
_entry.id   AF-A0A838KUM8-F1
#
_cell.length_a   1.000
_cell.length_b   1.000
_cell.length_c   1.000
_cell.angle_alpha   90.00
_cell.angle_beta   90.00
_cell.angle_gamma   90.00
#
_symmetry.space_group_name_H-M   'P 1'
#
loop_
_entity.id
_entity.type
_entity.pdbx_description
1 polymer ?
#
loop_
_entity_poly.entity_id
_entity_poly.type
_entity_poly.pdbx_seq_one_letter_code
_entity_poly.pdbx_strand_id
1 'polypeptide(L)'
;MNPATGEVGAFSTVHRGEIGDARGSSANGLTSEFLGDYNYAVATREFGSAVWNDMRQGRHCEAIDDHRQAFVEAVLSGEAEPIVADRPRDRAAAADPWSHEDGGPPAPNAECPIGFGNSSIFGLSYADPTP
;
A
#
# COMPACT_ATOMS: atom_id res chain seq x y z
N MET A 1 23.88 -4.28 -15.27
CA MET A 1 23.31 -5.45 -15.98
C MET A 1 24.23 -5.76 -17.14
N ASN A 2 24.70 -6.99 -17.28
CA ASN A 2 25.44 -7.41 -18.46
C ASN A 2 24.43 -7.52 -19.63
N PRO A 3 24.56 -6.72 -20.70
CA PRO A 3 23.59 -6.71 -21.80
C PRO A 3 23.61 -7.97 -22.67
N ALA A 4 24.68 -8.78 -22.61
CA ALA A 4 24.80 -10.03 -23.36
C ALA A 4 24.21 -11.23 -22.60
N THR A 5 24.22 -11.20 -21.26
CA THR A 5 23.79 -12.33 -20.42
C THR A 5 22.56 -12.02 -19.56
N GLY A 6 22.14 -10.76 -19.45
CA GLY A 6 21.09 -10.31 -18.55
C GLY A 6 21.49 -10.30 -17.08
N GLU A 7 22.74 -10.65 -16.77
CA GLU A 7 23.21 -10.84 -15.40
C GLU A 7 23.23 -9.50 -14.64
N VAL A 8 22.56 -9.46 -13.49
CA VAL A 8 22.54 -8.28 -12.62
C VAL A 8 23.67 -8.43 -11.60
N GLY A 9 24.50 -7.39 -11.49
CA GLY A 9 25.64 -7.39 -10.56
C GLY A 9 25.21 -7.34 -9.10
N ALA A 10 26.19 -7.27 -8.20
CA ALA A 10 25.93 -7.13 -6.78
C ALA A 10 25.14 -5.83 -6.49
N PHE A 11 24.14 -5.92 -5.62
CA PHE A 11 23.38 -4.77 -5.15
C PHE A 11 24.06 -4.14 -3.94
N SER A 12 24.12 -2.81 -3.92
CA SER A 12 24.43 -2.04 -2.72
C SER A 12 23.18 -1.31 -2.23
N THR A 13 23.04 -1.16 -0.92
CA THR A 13 21.96 -0.33 -0.36
C THR A 13 22.39 1.13 -0.43
N VAL A 14 21.71 1.91 -1.29
CA VAL A 14 21.91 3.37 -1.39
C VAL A 14 21.08 4.12 -0.35
N HIS A 15 19.84 3.66 -0.11
CA HIS A 15 18.96 4.21 0.91
C HIS A 15 18.04 3.11 1.45
N ARG A 16 17.74 3.18 2.75
CA ARG A 16 16.68 2.41 3.40
C ARG A 16 15.91 3.39 4.28
N GLY A 17 14.60 3.49 4.03
CA GLY A 17 13.70 4.28 4.88
C GLY A 17 13.62 3.70 6.29
N GLU A 18 13.10 4.48 7.22
CA GLU A 18 12.77 3.96 8.55
C GLU A 18 11.59 2.97 8.46
N ILE A 19 11.44 2.14 9.50
CA ILE A 19 10.31 1.21 9.61
C ILE A 19 9.04 2.02 9.88
N GLY A 20 8.00 1.80 9.07
CA GLY A 20 6.65 2.32 9.30
C GLY A 20 5.65 1.24 9.70
N ASP A 21 4.46 1.65 10.14
CA ASP A 21 3.34 0.76 10.40
C ASP A 21 2.36 0.80 9.21
N ALA A 22 2.22 -0.33 8.54
CA ALA A 22 1.40 -0.46 7.35
C ALA A 22 -0.11 -0.26 7.61
N ARG A 23 -0.53 -0.41 8.87
CA ARG A 23 -1.90 -0.10 9.32
C ARG A 23 -2.22 1.38 9.29
N GLY A 24 -1.21 2.25 9.17
CA GLY A 24 -1.38 3.69 9.06
C GLY A 24 -2.07 4.16 7.78
N SER A 25 -2.29 3.27 6.80
CA SER A 25 -3.00 3.55 5.55
C SER A 25 -3.82 2.34 5.08
N SER A 26 -4.65 2.55 4.07
CA SER A 26 -5.50 1.51 3.50
C SER A 26 -5.71 1.68 2.01
N ALA A 27 -5.96 0.57 1.32
CA ALA A 27 -6.60 0.60 0.01
C ALA A 27 -8.03 1.16 0.14
N ASN A 28 -8.59 1.66 -0.96
CA ASN A 28 -9.92 2.28 -0.99
C ASN A 28 -11.04 1.37 -0.46
N GLY A 29 -10.88 0.04 -0.61
CA GLY A 29 -11.83 -0.95 -0.12
C GLY A 29 -11.74 -1.23 1.38
N LEU A 30 -10.82 -0.62 2.11
CA LEU A 30 -10.57 -0.79 3.55
C LEU A 30 -10.16 -2.19 4.03
N THR A 31 -10.24 -3.21 3.17
CA THR A 31 -9.94 -4.61 3.46
C THR A 31 -8.45 -4.97 3.47
N SER A 32 -7.56 -4.03 3.15
CA SER A 32 -6.12 -4.27 3.14
C SER A 32 -5.30 -3.05 3.55
N GLU A 33 -4.18 -3.32 4.24
CA GLU A 33 -3.08 -2.37 4.41
C GLU A 33 -2.47 -2.04 3.04
N PHE A 34 -2.13 -0.77 2.81
CA PHE A 34 -1.67 -0.34 1.50
C PHE A 34 -0.62 0.77 1.57
N LEU A 35 0.56 0.49 1.04
CA LEU A 35 1.66 1.45 0.82
C LEU A 35 2.04 1.47 -0.66
N GLY A 36 1.06 1.63 -1.56
CA GLY A 36 1.24 1.17 -2.94
C GLY A 36 1.23 2.24 -4.03
N ASP A 37 0.42 3.29 -3.91
CA ASP A 37 0.27 4.22 -5.01
C ASP A 37 1.52 5.12 -5.15
N TYR A 38 1.93 5.38 -6.38
CA TYR A 38 2.96 6.36 -6.73
C TYR A 38 4.40 6.08 -6.24
N ASN A 39 4.74 4.82 -5.93
CA ASN A 39 6.12 4.41 -5.78
C ASN A 39 6.74 4.14 -7.15
N TYR A 40 7.74 4.94 -7.55
CA TYR A 40 8.39 4.80 -8.85
C TYR A 40 9.90 4.75 -8.70
N ALA A 41 10.54 3.96 -9.55
CA ALA A 41 11.97 3.98 -9.77
C ALA A 41 12.26 4.01 -11.27
N VAL A 42 13.21 4.83 -11.67
CA VAL A 42 13.69 4.99 -13.05
C VAL A 42 15.21 4.99 -13.02
N ALA A 43 15.83 4.36 -14.01
CA ALA A 43 17.27 4.36 -14.18
C ALA A 43 17.65 4.68 -15.63
N THR A 44 18.73 5.43 -15.78
CA THR A 44 19.43 5.68 -17.04
C THR A 44 20.82 5.04 -16.97
N ARG A 45 21.65 5.28 -17.99
CA ARG A 45 23.08 4.90 -17.94
C ARG A 45 23.91 5.76 -17.00
N GLU A 46 23.41 6.92 -16.59
CA GLU A 46 24.20 7.93 -15.86
C GLU A 46 23.67 8.20 -14.45
N PHE A 47 22.41 7.86 -14.19
CA PHE A 47 21.79 8.04 -12.87
C PHE A 47 20.55 7.17 -12.69
N GLY A 48 20.23 6.88 -11.44
CA GLY A 48 18.93 6.38 -10.99
C GLY A 48 18.17 7.45 -10.21
N SER A 49 16.84 7.40 -10.27
CA SER A 49 15.96 8.20 -9.43
C SER A 49 14.78 7.36 -8.94
N ALA A 50 14.36 7.61 -7.71
CA ALA A 50 13.19 6.96 -7.14
C ALA A 50 12.36 7.95 -6.32
N VAL A 51 11.06 7.72 -6.27
CA VAL A 51 10.11 8.38 -5.38
C VAL A 51 9.29 7.32 -4.69
N TRP A 52 8.98 7.53 -3.41
CA TRP A 52 8.17 6.60 -2.64
C TRP A 52 7.33 7.31 -1.59
N ASN A 53 6.19 6.69 -1.28
CA ASN A 53 5.34 7.05 -0.16
C ASN A 53 5.88 6.41 1.13
N ASP A 54 5.93 7.21 2.19
CA ASP A 54 6.42 6.81 3.50
C ASP A 54 5.34 7.05 4.56
N MET A 55 4.99 5.97 5.26
CA MET A 55 3.90 5.93 6.24
C MET A 55 4.40 5.95 7.69
N ARG A 56 5.67 6.28 7.95
CA ARG A 56 6.21 6.22 9.33
C ARG A 56 5.51 7.17 10.31
N GLN A 57 4.85 8.22 9.80
CA GLN A 57 4.06 9.18 10.57
C GLN A 57 2.56 8.87 10.54
N GLY A 58 2.15 7.82 9.82
CA GLY A 58 0.77 7.35 9.78
C GLY A 58 0.35 6.80 11.15
N ARG A 59 -0.89 7.08 11.55
CA ARG A 59 -1.50 6.51 12.75
C ARG A 59 -2.43 5.39 12.32
N HIS A 60 -2.35 4.22 12.96
CA HIS A 60 -3.31 3.15 12.72
C HIS A 60 -4.72 3.56 13.15
N CYS A 61 -5.73 2.88 12.63
CA CYS A 61 -7.13 3.09 12.93
C CYS A 61 -7.75 1.77 13.37
N GLU A 62 -8.06 1.66 14.66
CA GLU A 62 -8.58 0.42 15.27
C GLU A 62 -9.86 -0.06 14.57
N ALA A 63 -10.78 0.85 14.22
CA ALA A 63 -12.00 0.49 13.50
C ALA A 63 -11.73 -0.15 12.13
N ILE A 64 -10.68 0.29 11.43
CA ILE A 64 -10.27 -0.32 10.15
C ILE A 64 -9.58 -1.66 10.38
N ASP A 65 -8.78 -1.78 11.44
CA ASP A 65 -8.12 -3.03 11.79
C ASP A 65 -9.16 -4.12 12.15
N ASP A 66 -10.19 -3.76 12.93
CA ASP A 66 -11.32 -4.65 13.24
C ASP A 66 -12.10 -5.05 11.99
N HIS A 67 -12.39 -4.08 11.11
CA HIS A 67 -13.06 -4.34 9.84
C HIS A 67 -12.27 -5.31 8.95
N ARG A 68 -10.95 -5.16 8.88
CA ARG A 68 -10.07 -6.07 8.12
C ARG A 68 -10.08 -7.47 8.70
N GLN A 69 -10.01 -7.59 10.03
CA GLN A 69 -10.05 -8.88 10.70
C GLN A 69 -11.39 -9.60 10.44
N ALA A 70 -12.51 -8.88 10.58
CA ALA A 70 -13.84 -9.42 10.27
C ALA A 70 -13.97 -9.85 8.80
N PHE A 71 -13.41 -9.07 7.87
CA PHE A 71 -13.39 -9.43 6.45
C PHE A 71 -12.61 -10.72 6.20
N VAL A 72 -11.42 -10.87 6.80
CA VAL A 72 -10.62 -12.10 6.68
C VAL A 72 -11.38 -13.30 7.25
N GLU A 73 -12.05 -13.15 8.38
CA GLU A 73 -12.87 -14.20 8.99
C GLU A 73 -14.04 -14.62 8.09
N ALA A 74 -14.74 -13.65 7.50
CA ALA A 74 -15.83 -13.90 6.54
C ALA A 74 -15.33 -14.62 5.27
N VAL A 75 -14.14 -14.28 4.79
CA VAL A 75 -13.53 -15.00 3.65
C VAL A 75 -13.17 -16.45 4.02
N LEU A 76 -12.63 -16.66 5.22
CA LEU A 76 -12.26 -17.99 5.69
C LEU A 76 -13.47 -18.88 6.01
N SER A 77 -14.60 -18.29 6.42
CA SER A 77 -15.86 -18.99 6.66
C SER A 77 -16.65 -19.29 5.38
N GLY A 78 -16.30 -18.63 4.27
CA GLY A 78 -17.01 -18.70 2.98
C GLY A 78 -18.24 -17.80 2.90
N GLU A 79 -18.39 -16.85 3.83
CA GLU A 79 -19.44 -15.82 3.82
C GLU A 79 -19.11 -14.65 2.89
N ALA A 80 -17.82 -14.46 2.56
CA ALA A 80 -17.35 -13.46 1.61
C ALA A 80 -16.33 -14.04 0.63
N GLU A 81 -16.22 -13.42 -0.56
CA GLU A 81 -15.17 -13.74 -1.54
C GLU A 81 -13.95 -12.81 -1.35
N PRO A 82 -12.71 -13.28 -1.63
CA PRO A 82 -11.53 -12.41 -1.59
C PRO A 82 -11.65 -11.25 -2.58
N ILE A 83 -11.49 -10.02 -2.09
CA ILE A 83 -11.53 -8.80 -2.92
C ILE A 83 -10.11 -8.46 -3.39
N VAL A 84 -9.94 -8.27 -4.70
CA VAL A 84 -8.73 -7.68 -5.28
C VAL A 84 -9.08 -6.23 -5.62
N ALA A 85 -8.46 -5.23 -5.00
CA ALA A 85 -9.03 -3.88 -4.94
C ALA A 85 -9.17 -3.07 -6.26
N ASP A 86 -8.95 -3.64 -7.47
CA ASP A 86 -8.91 -2.87 -8.73
C ASP A 86 -9.51 -3.52 -10.00
N ARG A 87 -10.22 -4.67 -9.96
CA ARG A 87 -10.85 -5.21 -11.19
C ARG A 87 -12.25 -4.61 -11.42
N PRO A 88 -12.72 -4.51 -12.68
CA PRO A 88 -14.08 -4.05 -12.97
C PRO A 88 -15.20 -4.87 -12.31
N ARG A 89 -14.95 -6.16 -12.00
CA ARG A 89 -15.86 -7.00 -11.21
C ARG A 89 -15.92 -6.56 -9.74
N ASP A 90 -14.82 -6.05 -9.20
CA ASP A 90 -14.72 -5.65 -7.79
C ASP A 90 -15.45 -4.33 -7.52
N ARG A 91 -15.59 -3.47 -8.55
CA ARG A 91 -16.47 -2.28 -8.48
C ARG A 91 -17.96 -2.64 -8.38
N ALA A 92 -18.35 -3.79 -8.92
CA ALA A 92 -19.71 -4.33 -8.76
C ALA A 92 -19.86 -5.10 -7.42
N ALA A 93 -18.79 -5.71 -6.90
CA ALA A 93 -18.75 -6.31 -5.57
C ALA A 93 -18.67 -5.28 -4.43
N ALA A 94 -18.24 -4.04 -4.70
CA ALA A 94 -18.42 -2.92 -3.75
C ALA A 94 -19.91 -2.59 -3.49
N ALA A 95 -20.83 -3.18 -4.25
CA ALA A 95 -22.27 -3.13 -4.03
C ALA A 95 -22.84 -4.42 -3.37
N ASP A 96 -21.98 -5.35 -2.93
CA ASP A 96 -22.34 -6.55 -2.16
C ASP A 96 -22.80 -6.13 -0.74
N PRO A 97 -23.73 -6.87 -0.09
CA PRO A 97 -24.63 -6.36 0.96
C PRO A 97 -23.96 -6.07 2.32
N TRP A 98 -22.64 -5.96 2.38
CA TRP A 98 -21.94 -5.24 3.45
C TRP A 98 -22.24 -3.72 3.43
N SER A 99 -23.20 -3.27 2.61
CA SER A 99 -23.87 -2.00 2.74
C SER A 99 -24.82 -1.99 3.95
N HIS A 100 -24.33 -1.41 5.04
CA HIS A 100 -25.09 -0.66 6.06
C HIS A 100 -26.21 -1.33 6.87
N GLU A 101 -26.57 -2.58 6.64
CA GLU A 101 -27.61 -3.24 7.46
C GLU A 101 -26.99 -3.84 8.76
N ASP A 102 -25.67 -4.10 8.77
CA ASP A 102 -24.84 -4.51 9.94
C ASP A 102 -23.73 -3.50 10.32
N GLY A 103 -23.77 -2.27 9.79
CA GLY A 103 -22.72 -1.26 10.03
C GLY A 103 -21.48 -1.45 9.15
N GLY A 104 -21.60 -1.09 7.87
CA GLY A 104 -20.57 -1.28 6.82
C GLY A 104 -19.19 -0.63 7.09
N PRO A 105 -18.32 -0.55 6.06
CA PRO A 105 -16.92 -0.14 6.25
C PRO A 105 -16.79 1.18 7.03
N PRO A 106 -15.84 1.27 7.98
CA PRO A 106 -15.69 2.44 8.84
C PRO A 106 -15.40 3.69 8.01
N ALA A 107 -16.04 4.80 8.35
CA ALA A 107 -15.86 6.10 7.71
C ALA A 107 -14.55 6.74 8.18
N PRO A 108 -13.47 6.77 7.37
CA PRO A 108 -12.14 7.12 7.89
C PRO A 108 -12.06 8.55 8.44
N ASN A 109 -12.78 9.49 7.82
CA ASN A 109 -12.80 10.88 8.25
C ASN A 109 -13.54 11.11 9.58
N ALA A 110 -14.40 10.17 9.99
CA ALA A 110 -15.19 10.28 11.23
C ALA A 110 -14.66 9.36 12.34
N GLU A 111 -14.13 8.20 11.99
CA GLU A 111 -13.83 7.11 12.93
C GLU A 111 -12.33 6.92 13.18
N CYS A 112 -11.46 7.43 12.31
CA CYS A 112 -10.01 7.29 12.47
C CYS A 112 -9.37 8.52 13.15
N PRO A 113 -8.24 8.32 13.85
CA PRO A 113 -7.50 9.44 14.43
C PRO A 113 -6.97 10.37 13.34
N ILE A 114 -6.81 11.65 13.69
CA ILE A 114 -6.01 12.58 12.90
C ILE A 114 -4.62 11.97 12.70
N GLY A 115 -4.25 11.74 11.44
CA GLY A 115 -3.01 11.06 11.08
C GLY A 115 -3.17 9.72 10.39
N PHE A 116 -4.37 9.13 10.37
CA PHE A 116 -4.63 8.00 9.49
C PHE A 116 -4.54 8.45 8.02
N GLY A 117 -3.80 7.71 7.20
CA GLY A 117 -3.50 8.06 5.81
C GLY A 117 -2.45 9.16 5.64
N ASN A 118 -1.87 9.70 6.72
CA ASN A 118 -0.78 10.68 6.59
C ASN A 118 0.46 10.01 6.02
N SER A 119 0.76 10.30 4.76
CA SER A 119 1.98 9.90 4.08
C SER A 119 2.91 11.10 3.87
N SER A 120 4.20 10.82 3.71
CA SER A 120 5.18 11.74 3.15
C SER A 120 5.71 11.18 1.85
N ILE A 121 5.94 12.04 0.85
CA ILE A 121 6.59 11.63 -0.39
C ILE A 121 8.07 11.96 -0.29
N PHE A 122 8.91 10.94 -0.37
CA PHE A 122 10.35 11.08 -0.44
C PHE A 122 10.85 10.79 -1.86
N GLY A 123 12.01 11.36 -2.19
CA GLY A 123 12.68 11.11 -3.44
C GLY A 123 14.20 11.05 -3.28
N LEU A 124 14.84 10.30 -4.16
CA LEU A 124 16.29 10.23 -4.26
C LEU A 124 16.72 10.25 -5.72
N SER A 125 17.89 10.82 -5.98
CA SER A 125 18.62 10.67 -7.24
C SER A 125 20.07 10.34 -6.93
N TYR A 126 20.62 9.36 -7.64
CA TYR A 126 21.97 8.86 -7.41
C TYR A 126 22.67 8.66 -8.76
N ALA A 127 23.86 9.25 -8.91
CA ALA A 127 24.66 9.10 -10.12
C ALA A 127 25.18 7.66 -10.26
N ASP A 128 25.43 7.20 -11.48
CA ASP A 128 26.11 5.93 -11.71
C ASP A 128 27.51 5.98 -11.05
N PRO A 129 27.79 5.11 -10.07
CA PRO A 129 29.08 5.09 -9.39
C PRO A 129 30.18 4.44 -10.24
N THR A 130 29.85 3.91 -11.41
CA THR A 130 30.77 3.33 -12.39
C THR A 130 30.86 4.24 -13.62
N PRO A 131 31.95 5.03 -13.78
CA PRO A 131 32.18 5.84 -14.97
C PRO A 131 32.39 5.02 -16.25
#